data_AF-A0A7Y7TN20-F1
#
_entry.id   AF-A0A7Y7TN20-F1
#
_cell.length_a   1.000
_cell.length_b   1.000
_cell.length_c   1.000
_cell.angle_alpha   90.00
_cell.angle_beta   90.00
_cell.angle_gamma   90.00
#
_symmetry.space_group_name_H-M   'P 1'
#
loop_
_entity.id
_entity.type
_entity.pdbx_description
1 polymer ?
#
loop_
_entity_poly.entity_id
_entity_poly.type
_entity_poly.pdbx_seq_one_letter_code
_entity_poly.pdbx_strand_id
1 'polypeptide(L)'
;AEVVRYADSEVTIRVDIAQTGILVFSDLYTKDWQAEVDGQAARLYRANYAYRGVIVPAGNHSVRFRYDPLSYRVGKYISVSGVLLLLLCGIHAVVSSWRQKRCAVLK
;
A
#
# COMPACT_ATOMS: atom_id res chain seq x y z
N ALA A 1 -4.89 -0.18 25.68
CA ALA A 1 -4.73 -0.14 24.21
C ALA A 1 -5.92 -0.83 23.59
N GLU A 2 -6.52 -0.23 22.56
CA GLU A 2 -7.71 -0.72 21.88
C GLU A 2 -7.47 -0.73 20.37
N VAL A 3 -7.84 -1.81 19.68
CA VAL A 3 -7.77 -1.88 18.21
C VAL A 3 -9.04 -1.24 17.64
N VAL A 4 -8.89 -0.08 17.00
CA VAL A 4 -10.01 0.66 16.40
C VAL A 4 -10.33 0.14 15.01
N ARG A 5 -9.31 -0.27 14.26
CA ARG A 5 -9.45 -0.82 12.91
C ARG A 5 -8.44 -1.92 12.68
N TYR A 6 -8.92 -3.00 12.08
CA TYR A 6 -8.10 -4.13 11.67
C TYR A 6 -8.47 -4.50 10.24
N ALA A 7 -7.52 -4.33 9.32
CA ALA A 7 -7.64 -4.69 7.91
C ALA A 7 -6.31 -5.33 7.45
N ASP A 8 -6.36 -6.07 6.35
CA ASP A 8 -5.21 -6.87 5.86
C ASP A 8 -3.92 -6.05 5.72
N SER A 9 -4.01 -4.82 5.24
CA SER A 9 -2.85 -3.94 4.99
C SER A 9 -2.76 -2.76 5.97
N GLU A 10 -3.64 -2.68 6.97
CA GLU A 10 -3.71 -1.54 7.86
C GLU A 10 -4.29 -1.90 9.23
N VAL A 11 -3.61 -1.49 10.30
CA VAL A 11 -4.11 -1.63 11.67
C VAL A 11 -4.02 -0.28 12.37
N THR A 12 -5.10 0.12 13.05
CA THR A 12 -5.14 1.34 13.87
C THR A 12 -5.43 0.98 15.31
N ILE A 13 -4.60 1.47 16.23
CA ILE A 13 -4.63 1.18 17.65
C ILE A 13 -4.67 2.50 18.41
N ARG A 14 -5.66 2.68 19.29
CA ARG A 14 -5.67 3.76 20.27
C ARG A 14 -4.97 3.32 21.54
N VAL A 15 -4.09 4.18 22.03
CA VAL A 15 -3.35 3.95 23.26
C VAL A 15 -3.44 5.17 24.15
N ASP A 16 -3.55 4.93 25.44
CA ASP A 16 -3.47 5.96 26.47
C ASP A 16 -2.46 5.46 27.50
N ILE A 17 -1.33 6.18 27.61
CA ILE A 17 -0.19 5.77 28.44
C ILE A 17 0.32 6.95 29.27
N ALA A 18 0.58 6.71 30.55
CA ALA A 18 1.02 7.76 31.49
C ALA A 18 2.47 8.24 31.25
N GLN A 19 3.27 7.45 30.55
CA GLN A 19 4.68 7.72 30.27
C GLN A 19 5.04 7.22 28.87
N THR A 20 6.06 7.81 28.27
CA THR A 20 6.60 7.34 26.99
C THR A 20 6.94 5.86 27.06
N GLY A 21 6.48 5.10 26.07
CA GLY A 21 6.64 3.66 26.04
C GLY A 21 6.74 3.12 24.61
N ILE A 22 6.99 1.82 24.50
CA ILE A 22 6.96 1.13 23.22
C ILE A 22 5.64 0.37 23.10
N LEU A 23 4.84 0.69 22.08
CA LEU A 23 3.72 -0.14 21.69
C LEU A 23 4.27 -1.29 20.85
N VAL A 24 4.19 -2.50 21.38
CA VAL A 24 4.52 -3.73 20.64
C VAL A 24 3.24 -4.32 20.08
N PHE A 25 3.22 -4.56 18.78
CA PHE A 25 2.12 -5.24 18.11
C PHE A 25 2.58 -6.61 17.65
N SER A 26 1.88 -7.67 18.09
CA SER A 26 2.24 -9.08 17.87
C SER A 26 1.98 -9.56 16.43
N ASP A 27 2.46 -8.80 15.46
CA ASP A 27 2.48 -9.12 14.04
C ASP A 27 3.91 -8.94 13.52
N LEU A 28 4.23 -9.64 12.43
CA LEU A 28 5.59 -9.75 11.93
C LEU A 28 6.13 -8.39 11.45
N TYR A 29 7.33 -8.08 11.90
CA TYR A 29 8.12 -6.98 11.39
C TYR A 29 8.61 -7.28 9.98
N THR A 30 8.35 -6.35 9.06
CA THR A 30 9.00 -6.29 7.75
C THR A 30 9.35 -4.83 7.43
N LYS A 31 10.25 -4.62 6.47
CA LYS A 31 10.69 -3.27 6.07
C LYS A 31 9.63 -2.46 5.34
N ASP A 32 8.61 -3.14 4.81
CA ASP A 32 7.54 -2.55 4.02
C ASP A 32 6.36 -2.04 4.88
N TRP A 33 6.40 -2.30 6.18
CA TRP A 33 5.49 -1.68 7.14
C TRP A 33 5.96 -0.27 7.50
N GLN A 34 5.00 0.65 7.55
CA GLN A 34 5.18 2.01 8.03
C GLN A 34 4.36 2.21 9.30
N ALA A 35 4.86 3.02 10.23
CA ALA A 35 4.15 3.42 11.44
C ALA A 35 3.89 4.92 11.44
N GLU A 36 2.74 5.31 11.96
CA GLU A 36 2.38 6.69 12.21
C GLU A 36 1.86 6.82 13.66
N VAL A 37 2.19 7.91 14.32
CA VAL A 37 1.60 8.33 15.60
C VAL A 37 0.90 9.66 15.34
N ASP A 38 -0.42 9.68 15.50
CA ASP A 38 -1.29 10.83 15.18
C ASP A 38 -1.12 11.38 13.76
N GLY A 39 -0.90 10.47 12.81
CA GLY A 39 -0.69 10.81 11.39
C GLY A 39 0.72 11.31 11.05
N GLN A 40 1.62 11.40 12.02
CA GLN A 40 3.03 11.73 11.78
C GLN A 40 3.85 10.45 11.65
N ALA A 41 4.73 10.40 10.64
CA ALA A 41 5.59 9.26 10.41
C ALA A 41 6.46 8.97 11.64
N ALA A 42 6.41 7.73 12.12
CA ALA A 42 7.14 7.27 13.28
C ALA A 42 8.05 6.11 12.89
N ARG A 43 9.18 6.00 13.60
CA ARG A 43 10.13 4.93 13.35
C ARG A 43 9.54 3.59 13.76
N LEU A 44 9.53 2.64 12.83
CA LEU A 44 9.18 1.25 13.11
C LEU A 44 10.40 0.51 13.68
N TYR A 45 10.19 -0.18 14.80
CA TYR A 45 11.19 -0.99 15.48
C TYR A 45 10.84 -2.46 15.37
N ARG A 46 11.88 -3.30 15.39
CA ARG A 46 11.74 -4.75 15.56
C ARG A 46 11.81 -5.05 17.05
N ALA A 47 10.72 -5.51 17.62
CA ALA A 47 10.59 -5.90 19.02
C ALA A 47 10.59 -7.43 19.14
N ASN A 48 11.15 -7.97 20.24
CA ASN A 48 11.14 -9.40 20.55
C ASN A 48 11.49 -10.31 19.35
N TYR A 49 12.53 -9.93 18.60
CA TYR A 49 13.01 -10.64 17.39
C TYR A 49 12.07 -10.74 16.20
N ALA A 50 10.75 -10.63 16.34
CA ALA A 50 9.84 -10.86 15.23
C ALA A 50 8.71 -9.83 15.13
N TYR A 51 8.38 -9.16 16.23
CA TYR A 51 7.24 -8.28 16.29
C TYR A 51 7.59 -6.86 15.86
N ARG A 52 6.58 -6.10 15.44
CA ARG A 52 6.74 -4.68 15.15
C ARG A 52 6.40 -3.84 16.37
N GLY A 53 7.12 -2.74 16.54
CA GLY A 53 6.85 -1.80 17.62
C GLY A 53 7.11 -0.35 17.21
N VAL A 54 6.52 0.57 17.95
CA VAL A 54 6.70 2.00 17.76
C VAL A 54 6.77 2.69 19.12
N ILE A 55 7.61 3.73 19.23
CA ILE A 55 7.68 4.56 20.43
C ILE A 55 6.47 5.49 20.40
N VAL A 56 5.73 5.53 21.51
CA VAL A 56 4.58 6.41 21.70
C VAL A 56 4.86 7.32 22.90
N PRO A 57 4.67 8.65 22.78
CA PRO A 57 4.75 9.57 23.91
C PRO A 57 3.66 9.33 24.97
N ALA A 58 3.82 9.95 26.13
CA ALA A 58 2.77 9.97 27.15
C ALA A 58 1.52 10.71 26.64
N GLY A 59 0.34 10.16 26.92
CA GLY A 59 -0.96 10.70 26.55
C GLY A 59 -1.78 9.75 25.69
N ASN A 60 -2.84 10.31 25.09
CA ASN A 60 -3.75 9.60 24.21
C ASN A 60 -3.31 9.77 22.75
N HIS A 61 -3.02 8.66 22.09
CA HIS A 61 -2.48 8.65 20.74
C HIS A 61 -3.16 7.59 19.88
N SER A 62 -3.26 7.90 18.59
CA SER A 62 -3.68 6.95 17.55
C SER A 62 -2.45 6.47 16.79
N VAL A 63 -2.10 5.20 16.98
CA VAL A 63 -1.03 4.54 16.23
C VAL A 63 -1.61 3.83 15.02
N ARG A 64 -1.05 4.10 13.84
CA ARG A 64 -1.42 3.42 12.60
C ARG A 64 -0.22 2.64 12.05
N PHE A 65 -0.43 1.38 11.72
CA PHE A 65 0.49 0.58 10.94
C PHE A 65 -0.08 0.36 9.55
N ARG A 66 0.70 0.61 8.50
CA ARG A 66 0.27 0.44 7.11
C ARG A 66 1.33 -0.34 6.32
N TYR A 67 0.88 -1.32 5.55
CA TYR A 67 1.71 -2.10 4.66
C TYR A 67 1.74 -1.46 3.27
N ASP A 68 2.92 -1.04 2.80
CA ASP A 68 3.11 -0.41 1.49
C ASP A 68 4.41 -0.87 0.82
N PRO A 69 4.45 -2.12 0.31
CA PRO A 69 5.65 -2.67 -0.32
C PRO A 69 5.94 -2.04 -1.67
N LEU A 70 7.23 -1.79 -1.93
CA LEU A 70 7.70 -1.22 -3.20
C LEU A 70 7.30 -2.10 -4.40
N SER A 71 7.36 -3.43 -4.24
CA SER A 71 7.03 -4.40 -5.28
C SER A 71 5.59 -4.27 -5.77
N TYR A 72 4.63 -4.08 -4.86
CA TYR A 72 3.23 -3.86 -5.21
C TYR A 72 3.04 -2.56 -5.99
N ARG A 73 3.74 -1.50 -5.56
CA ARG A 73 3.69 -0.19 -6.22
C ARG A 73 4.22 -0.26 -7.66
N VAL A 74 5.36 -0.92 -7.86
CA VAL A 74 5.96 -1.15 -9.17
C VAL A 74 5.08 -2.05 -10.03
N GLY A 75 4.60 -3.17 -9.48
CA GLY A 75 3.72 -4.11 -10.17
C GLY A 75 2.45 -3.43 -10.68
N LYS A 76 1.83 -2.58 -9.86
CA LYS A 76 0.67 -1.77 -10.27
C LYS A 76 0.95 -0.93 -11.51
N TYR A 77 2.10 -0.25 -11.58
CA TYR A 77 2.46 0.55 -12.75
C TYR A 77 2.71 -0.31 -13.99
N ILE A 78 3.35 -1.47 -13.83
CA ILE A 78 3.58 -2.43 -14.92
C ILE A 78 2.25 -2.97 -15.46
N SER A 79 1.33 -3.36 -14.58
CA SER A 79 0.01 -3.85 -15.00
C SER A 79 -0.78 -2.79 -15.77
N VAL A 80 -0.81 -1.56 -15.27
CA VAL A 80 -1.50 -0.45 -15.94
C VAL A 80 -0.89 -0.15 -17.31
N SER A 81 0.45 -0.10 -17.41
CA SER A 81 1.12 0.14 -18.69
C SER A 81 0.89 -1.00 -19.70
N GLY A 82 0.89 -2.25 -19.24
CA GLY A 82 0.56 -3.42 -20.07
C GLY A 82 -0.85 -3.37 -20.64
N VAL A 83 -1.85 -3.04 -19.81
CA VAL A 83 -3.25 -2.87 -20.27
C VAL A 83 -3.37 -1.73 -21.28
N LEU A 84 -2.71 -0.59 -21.03
CA LEU A 84 -2.71 0.53 -21.97
C LEU A 84 -2.10 0.15 -23.33
N LEU A 85 -0.97 -0.56 -23.33
CA LEU A 85 -0.32 -1.05 -24.55
C LEU A 85 -1.24 -2.01 -25.33
N LEU A 86 -1.89 -2.95 -24.64
CA LEU A 86 -2.84 -3.88 -25.27
C LEU A 86 -4.02 -3.15 -25.91
N LEU A 87 -4.59 -2.15 -25.23
CA LEU A 87 -5.67 -1.33 -25.77
C LEU A 87 -5.22 -0.54 -27.01
N LEU A 88 -4.04 0.09 -26.96
CA LEU A 88 -3.50 0.83 -28.10
C LEU A 88 -3.25 -0.08 -29.31
N CYS A 89 -2.65 -1.25 -29.11
CA CYS A 89 -2.44 -2.24 -30.16
C CYS A 89 -3.76 -2.76 -30.73
N GLY A 90 -4.74 -3.07 -29.87
CA GLY A 90 -6.07 -3.50 -30.27
C GLY A 90 -6.80 -2.44 -31.11
N ILE A 91 -6.79 -1.18 -30.66
CA ILE A 91 -7.36 -0.05 -31.41
C ILE A 91 -6.66 0.10 -32.76
N HIS A 92 -5.32 0.03 -32.78
CA HIS A 92 -4.55 0.13 -34.02
C HIS A 92 -4.94 -0.97 -35.02
N ALA A 93 -5.03 -2.23 -34.57
CA ALA A 93 -5.40 -3.37 -35.41
C ALA A 93 -6.84 -3.27 -35.95
N VAL A 94 -7.77 -2.79 -35.12
CA VAL A 94 -9.16 -2.52 -35.54
C VAL A 94 -9.16 -1.42 -36.60
N VAL A 95 -8.54 -0.27 -36.33
CA VAL A 95 -8.50 0.84 -37.30
C VAL A 95 -7.84 0.45 -38.62
N SER A 96 -6.72 -0.27 -38.57
CA SER A 96 -6.00 -0.70 -39.79
C SER A 96 -6.84 -1.67 -40.62
N SER A 97 -7.52 -2.63 -39.98
CA SER A 97 -8.40 -3.57 -40.67
C SER A 97 -9.63 -2.89 -41.29
N TRP A 98 -10.18 -1.86 -40.63
CA TRP A 98 -11.29 -1.06 -41.17
C TRP A 98 -10.85 -0.23 -42.37
N ARG A 99 -9.63 0.34 -42.34
CA ARG A 99 -9.05 1.06 -43.48
C ARG A 99 -8.83 0.15 -44.68
N GLN A 100 -8.28 -1.05 -44.45
CA GLN A 100 -8.05 -2.05 -45.52
C GLN A 100 -9.36 -2.47 -46.19
N LYS A 101 -10.40 -2.79 -45.41
CA LYS A 101 -11.71 -3.18 -45.95
C LYS A 101 -12.38 -2.05 -46.75
N ARG A 102 -12.33 -0.80 -46.28
CA ARG A 102 -12.90 0.35 -47.00
C ARG A 102 -12.21 0.63 -48.34
N CYS A 103 -10.88 0.47 -48.42
CA CYS A 103 -10.15 0.64 -49.67
C CYS A 103 -10.42 -0.49 -50.69
N ALA A 104 -10.72 -1.71 -50.24
CA ALA A 104 -11.00 -2.83 -51.12
C ALA A 104 -12.39 -2.78 -51.77
N VAL A 105 -13.38 -2.15 -51.13
CA VAL A 105 -14.75 -2.01 -51.65
C VAL A 105 -14.90 -0.88 -52.70
N LEU A 106 -13.95 0.06 -52.73
CA LEU A 106 -13.97 1.21 -53.66
C LEU A 106 -13.21 0.96 -54.97
N LYS A 107 -12.59 -0.21 -55.14
CA LYS A 107 -11.97 -0.68 -56.39
C LYS A 107 -12.88 -1.71 -57.04
#